data_AF-A0A6B3FL37-F1
#
_entry.id   AF-A0A6B3FL37-F1
#
_cell.length_a   1.000
_cell.length_b   1.000
_cell.length_c   1.000
_cell.angle_alpha   90.00
_cell.angle_beta   90.00
_cell.angle_gamma   90.00
#
_symmetry.space_group_name_H-M   'P 1'
#
loop_
_entity.id
_entity.type
_entity.pdbx_description
1 polymer ?
#
loop_
_entity_poly.entity_id
_entity_poly.type
_entity_poly.pdbx_seq_one_letter_code
_entity_poly.pdbx_strand_id
1 'polypeptide(L)'
;AEEATLRRVGPDFFAAHSVADLAGRSGYWLGQQGRLTQPMHLAEGASHYTPVSWDEAFRIVAEELTALGSPDEAVFYTSGRTSNEAAFLYQLFAREFGTNNLPDCSNM
;
A
#
# COMPACT_ATOMS: atom_id res chain seq x y z
N ALA A 1 -15.00 2.59 13.32
CA ALA A 1 -14.57 2.06 14.63
C ALA A 1 -13.64 0.83 14.51
N GLU A 2 -12.95 0.65 13.38
CA GLU A 2 -12.02 -0.47 13.17
C GLU A 2 -10.56 -0.13 13.54
N GLU A 3 -10.22 1.16 13.61
CA GLU A 3 -8.86 1.63 13.90
C GLU A 3 -8.31 1.14 15.25
N ALA A 4 -9.19 0.88 16.23
CA ALA A 4 -8.84 0.39 17.57
C ALA A 4 -8.94 -1.15 17.74
N THR A 5 -9.09 -1.91 16.66
CA THR A 5 -9.18 -3.38 16.76
C THR A 5 -7.89 -4.01 17.31
N LEU A 6 -8.05 -5.00 18.18
CA LEU A 6 -6.95 -5.84 18.67
C LEU A 6 -6.75 -7.09 17.80
N ARG A 7 -7.66 -7.36 16.85
CA ARG A 7 -7.54 -8.50 15.94
C ARG A 7 -6.39 -8.26 14.98
N ARG A 8 -5.68 -9.34 14.65
CA ARG A 8 -4.58 -9.35 13.70
C ARG A 8 -4.91 -10.33 12.58
N VAL A 9 -4.62 -9.92 11.36
CA VAL A 9 -4.66 -10.79 10.19
C VAL A 9 -3.23 -11.10 9.77
N GLY A 10 -2.90 -12.39 9.73
CA GLY A 10 -1.57 -12.91 9.42
C GLY A 10 -1.49 -13.53 8.03
N PRO A 11 -0.29 -13.98 7.61
CA PRO A 11 -0.07 -14.56 6.28
C PRO A 11 -0.97 -15.76 5.96
N ASP A 12 -1.31 -16.59 6.96
CA ASP A 12 -2.15 -17.77 6.77
C ASP A 12 -3.55 -17.43 6.21
N PHE A 13 -4.09 -16.26 6.58
CA PHE A 13 -5.35 -15.77 6.01
C PHE A 13 -5.21 -15.53 4.50
N PHE A 14 -4.12 -14.88 4.09
CA PHE A 14 -3.87 -14.57 2.68
C PHE A 14 -3.46 -15.81 1.86
N ALA A 15 -2.91 -16.84 2.51
CA ALA A 15 -2.69 -18.14 1.89
C ALA A 15 -4.01 -18.91 1.66
N ALA A 16 -5.00 -18.73 2.54
CA ALA A 16 -6.31 -19.37 2.44
C ALA A 16 -7.29 -18.64 1.51
N HIS A 17 -7.11 -17.34 1.29
CA HIS A 17 -8.03 -16.49 0.55
C HIS A 17 -7.36 -15.88 -0.69
N SER A 18 -7.82 -16.30 -1.87
CA SER A 18 -7.40 -15.68 -3.14
C SER A 18 -7.90 -14.25 -3.29
N VAL A 19 -7.25 -13.46 -4.14
CA VAL A 19 -7.70 -12.10 -4.49
C VAL A 19 -9.13 -12.12 -5.05
N ALA A 20 -9.46 -13.12 -5.89
CA ALA A 20 -10.79 -13.27 -6.45
C ALA A 20 -11.86 -13.56 -5.38
N ASP A 21 -11.52 -14.36 -4.36
CA ASP A 21 -12.41 -14.58 -3.21
C ASP A 21 -12.58 -13.28 -2.40
N LEU A 22 -11.48 -12.59 -2.08
CA LEU A 22 -11.52 -11.34 -1.31
C LEU A 22 -12.33 -10.24 -2.02
N ALA A 23 -12.23 -10.16 -3.35
CA ALA A 23 -13.01 -9.22 -4.16
C ALA A 23 -14.53 -9.44 -4.06
N GLY A 24 -14.97 -10.66 -3.73
CA GLY A 24 -16.37 -10.99 -3.48
C GLY A 24 -16.88 -10.67 -2.08
N ARG A 25 -16.02 -10.19 -1.17
CA ARG A 25 -16.37 -9.92 0.23
C ARG A 25 -16.75 -8.44 0.43
N SER A 26 -17.64 -8.19 1.38
CA SER A 26 -18.01 -6.81 1.73
C SER A 26 -16.87 -6.11 2.48
N GLY A 27 -16.78 -4.78 2.34
CA GLY A 27 -15.82 -3.98 3.11
C GLY A 27 -15.97 -4.17 4.62
N TYR A 28 -17.20 -4.32 5.12
CA TYR A 28 -17.46 -4.66 6.52
C TYR A 28 -16.83 -6.01 6.90
N TRP A 29 -16.99 -7.05 6.07
CA TRP A 29 -16.37 -8.34 6.34
C TRP A 29 -14.84 -8.25 6.33
N LEU A 30 -14.26 -7.55 5.35
CA LEU A 30 -12.80 -7.35 5.25
C LEU A 30 -12.25 -6.62 6.49
N GLY A 31 -12.93 -5.56 6.93
CA GLY A 31 -12.55 -4.80 8.13
C GLY A 31 -12.60 -5.60 9.44
N GLN A 32 -13.42 -6.66 9.50
CA GLN A 32 -13.49 -7.54 10.68
C GLN A 32 -12.31 -8.51 10.81
N GLN A 33 -11.50 -8.71 9.76
CA GLN A 33 -10.39 -9.69 9.77
C GLN A 33 -9.21 -9.25 10.64
N GLY A 34 -9.05 -7.94 10.87
CA GLY A 34 -8.04 -7.37 11.76
C GLY A 34 -6.95 -6.60 11.03
N ARG A 35 -5.94 -6.17 11.78
CA ARG A 35 -4.81 -5.38 11.27
C ARG A 35 -3.76 -6.26 10.60
N LEU A 36 -3.27 -5.84 9.43
CA LEU A 36 -2.09 -6.43 8.78
C LEU A 36 -0.90 -6.42 9.75
N THR A 37 -0.14 -7.51 9.75
CA THR A 37 0.98 -7.70 10.66
C THR A 37 2.34 -7.53 10.01
N GLN A 38 2.40 -7.62 8.68
CA GLN A 38 3.62 -7.50 7.88
C GLN A 38 3.29 -7.13 6.42
N PRO A 39 4.28 -6.68 5.63
CA PRO A 39 4.10 -6.44 4.20
C PRO A 39 3.67 -7.71 3.44
N MET A 40 2.79 -7.52 2.47
CA MET A 40 2.26 -8.57 1.61
C MET A 40 2.46 -8.16 0.16
N HIS A 41 2.91 -9.09 -0.68
CA HIS A 41 3.19 -8.88 -2.09
C HIS A 41 2.32 -9.80 -2.95
N LEU A 42 1.68 -9.23 -3.96
CA LEU A 42 0.99 -9.95 -5.02
C LEU A 42 1.83 -9.84 -6.29
N ALA A 43 2.55 -10.90 -6.61
CA ALA A 43 3.31 -10.95 -7.85
C ALA A 43 2.38 -10.94 -9.08
N GLU A 44 2.90 -10.50 -10.22
CA GLU A 44 2.16 -10.50 -11.47
C GLU A 44 1.60 -11.89 -11.78
N GLY A 45 0.29 -11.96 -12.11
CA GLY A 45 -0.41 -13.21 -12.40
C GLY A 45 -0.69 -14.12 -11.19
N ALA A 46 -0.21 -13.78 -9.98
CA ALA A 46 -0.49 -14.56 -8.79
C ALA A 46 -1.95 -14.41 -8.34
N SER A 47 -2.48 -15.47 -7.72
CA SER A 47 -3.86 -15.48 -7.20
C SER A 47 -3.95 -15.17 -5.71
N HIS A 48 -2.83 -15.22 -4.98
CA HIS A 48 -2.75 -15.04 -3.54
C HIS A 48 -1.61 -14.09 -3.19
N TYR A 49 -1.78 -13.34 -2.10
CA TYR A 49 -0.70 -12.55 -1.54
C TYR A 49 0.31 -13.45 -0.82
N THR A 50 1.58 -13.09 -0.91
CA THR A 50 2.68 -13.75 -0.21
C THR A 50 3.34 -12.76 0.77
N PRO A 51 3.74 -13.20 1.97
CA PRO A 51 4.43 -12.34 2.91
C PRO A 51 5.83 -11.98 2.39
N VAL A 52 6.24 -10.72 2.57
CA VAL A 52 7.62 -10.25 2.32
C VAL A 52 8.16 -9.49 3.52
N SER A 53 9.50 -9.39 3.62
CA SER A 53 10.13 -8.54 4.64
C SER A 53 9.95 -7.06 4.30
N TRP A 54 10.25 -6.17 5.25
CA TRP A 54 10.27 -4.74 4.98
C TRP A 54 11.36 -4.35 3.97
N ASP A 55 12.56 -4.92 4.08
CA ASP A 55 13.65 -4.68 3.14
C ASP A 55 13.25 -5.09 1.71
N GLU A 56 12.55 -6.22 1.58
CA GLU A 56 12.04 -6.71 0.32
C GLU A 56 10.96 -5.79 -0.26
N ALA A 57 10.01 -5.35 0.57
CA ALA A 57 8.96 -4.43 0.15
C ALA A 57 9.55 -3.11 -0.36
N PHE A 58 10.54 -2.54 0.35
CA PHE A 58 11.21 -1.32 -0.09
C PHE A 58 12.02 -1.53 -1.37
N ARG A 59 12.67 -2.70 -1.52
CA ARG A 59 13.40 -3.04 -2.73
C ARG A 59 12.48 -3.10 -3.95
N ILE A 60 11.33 -3.77 -3.85
CA ILE A 60 10.33 -3.84 -4.93
C ILE A 60 9.88 -2.41 -5.33
N VAL A 61 9.53 -1.57 -4.36
CA VAL A 61 9.12 -0.18 -4.63
C VAL A 61 10.23 0.62 -5.31
N ALA A 62 11.48 0.46 -4.88
CA ALA A 62 12.62 1.14 -5.48
C ALA A 62 12.90 0.66 -6.92
N GLU A 63 12.81 -0.64 -7.17
CA GLU A 63 12.97 -1.23 -8.50
C GLU A 63 11.94 -0.68 -9.48
N GLU A 64 10.66 -0.65 -9.10
CA GLU A 64 9.59 -0.10 -9.95
C GLU A 64 9.77 1.40 -10.22
N LEU A 65 10.08 2.20 -9.19
CA LEU A 65 10.29 3.64 -9.35
C LEU A 65 11.50 3.97 -10.24
N THR A 66 12.58 3.21 -10.12
CA THR A 66 13.81 3.44 -10.92
C THR A 66 13.72 2.91 -12.34
N ALA A 67 12.76 2.02 -12.63
CA ALA A 67 12.51 1.50 -13.97
C ALA A 67 11.69 2.44 -14.86
N LEU A 68 11.09 3.50 -14.31
CA LEU A 68 10.28 4.47 -15.05
C LEU A 68 11.11 5.23 -16.09
N GLY A 69 10.47 5.57 -17.22
CA GLY A 69 11.11 6.36 -18.29
C GLY A 69 11.25 7.84 -17.95
N SER A 70 10.44 8.33 -17.02
CA SER A 70 10.44 9.69 -16.50
C SER A 70 9.86 9.72 -15.08
N PRO A 71 10.35 10.58 -14.16
CA PRO A 71 9.74 10.77 -12.85
C PRO A 71 8.26 11.15 -12.91
N ASP A 72 7.82 11.83 -13.98
CA ASP A 72 6.43 12.25 -14.17
C ASP A 72 5.47 11.11 -14.55
N GLU A 73 5.98 9.88 -14.71
CA GLU A 73 5.14 8.67 -14.81
C GLU A 73 4.67 8.18 -13.43
N ALA A 74 5.27 8.68 -12.35
CA ALA A 74 4.86 8.39 -10.98
C ALA A 74 3.82 9.40 -10.46
N VAL A 75 2.95 8.92 -9.57
CA VAL A 75 1.97 9.74 -8.84
C VAL A 75 2.04 9.37 -7.36
N PHE A 76 2.15 10.37 -6.49
CA PHE A 76 2.27 10.21 -5.04
C PHE A 76 1.05 10.79 -4.35
N TYR A 77 0.16 9.94 -3.84
CA TYR A 77 -1.07 10.35 -3.17
C TYR A 77 -1.00 10.12 -1.65
N THR A 78 -1.50 11.07 -0.87
CA THR A 78 -1.62 10.93 0.59
C THR A 78 -3.00 11.38 1.08
N SER A 79 -3.50 10.72 2.12
CA SER A 79 -4.78 11.05 2.76
C SER A 79 -4.62 12.24 3.71
N GLY A 80 -5.66 13.05 3.86
CA GLY A 80 -5.75 14.09 4.91
C GLY A 80 -5.72 13.56 6.36
N ARG A 81 -5.69 12.23 6.57
CA ARG A 81 -5.45 11.61 7.89
C ARG A 81 -3.95 11.51 8.26
N THR A 82 -3.06 11.72 7.30
CA THR A 82 -1.60 11.74 7.53
C THR A 82 -1.22 12.96 8.36
N SER A 83 -0.23 12.84 9.26
CA SER A 83 0.26 14.00 10.02
C SER A 83 0.96 15.01 9.09
N ASN A 84 1.03 16.28 9.51
CA ASN A 84 1.69 17.32 8.73
C ASN A 84 3.17 17.01 8.48
N GLU A 85 3.86 16.43 9.46
CA GLU A 85 5.27 16.07 9.36
C GLU A 85 5.49 14.92 8.37
N ALA A 86 4.64 13.89 8.42
CA ALA A 86 4.72 12.78 7.48
C ALA A 86 4.36 13.22 6.05
N ALA A 87 3.34 14.06 5.90
CA ALA A 87 2.99 14.66 4.61
C ALA A 87 4.12 15.54 4.05
N PHE A 88 4.79 16.32 4.92
CA PHE A 88 5.95 17.13 4.55
C PHE A 88 7.11 16.27 4.05
N LEU A 89 7.46 15.18 4.73
CA LEU A 89 8.53 14.28 4.26
C LEU A 89 8.15 13.57 2.95
N TYR A 90 6.90 13.13 2.82
CA TYR A 90 6.42 12.44 1.63
C TYR A 90 6.48 13.33 0.38
N GLN A 91 6.11 14.60 0.51
CA GLN A 91 6.22 15.54 -0.62
C GLN A 91 7.67 15.89 -0.97
N LEU A 92 8.59 15.95 0.01
CA LEU A 92 10.01 16.13 -0.28
C LEU A 92 10.56 14.94 -1.06
N PHE A 93 10.17 13.73 -0.67
CA PHE A 93 10.56 12.51 -1.38
C PHE A 93 10.11 12.52 -2.84
N ALA A 94 8.86 12.86 -3.13
CA ALA A 94 8.37 12.94 -4.52
C ALA A 94 9.11 14.01 -5.35
N ARG A 95 9.42 15.16 -4.74
CA ARG A 95 10.16 16.24 -5.41
C ARG A 95 11.63 15.89 -5.65
N GLU A 96 12.26 15.19 -4.71
CA GLU A 96 13.62 14.66 -4.87
C GLU A 96 13.66 13.54 -5.93
N PHE A 97 12.62 12.70 -5.99
CA PHE A 97 12.45 11.72 -7.06
C PHE A 97 12.32 12.39 -8.44
N GLY A 98 11.86 13.64 -8.49
CA GLY A 98 11.90 14.50 -9.67
C GLY A 98 10.55 14.91 -10.23
N THR A 99 9.45 14.70 -9.51
CA THR A 99 8.10 15.07 -9.97
C THR A 99 7.33 15.95 -8.98
N ASN A 100 6.33 16.67 -9.48
CA ASN A 100 5.32 17.37 -8.67
C ASN A 100 3.93 16.72 -8.76
N ASN A 101 3.82 15.51 -9.30
CA ASN A 101 2.56 14.74 -9.38
C ASN A 101 2.08 14.26 -8.00
N LEU A 102 1.55 15.20 -7.22
CA LEU A 102 1.09 15.04 -5.85
C LEU A 102 -0.39 15.45 -5.75
N PRO A 103 -1.34 14.71 -6.37
CA PRO A 103 -2.75 14.99 -6.18
C PRO A 103 -3.09 14.77 -4.70
N ASP A 104 -3.84 15.71 -4.11
CA ASP A 104 -4.40 15.55 -2.78
C ASP A 104 -5.88 15.17 -2.86
N CYS A 105 -6.48 14.83 -1.71
CA CYS A 105 -7.90 14.47 -1.62
C CYS A 105 -8.88 15.61 -1.97
N SER A 106 -8.42 16.82 -2.28
CA SER A 106 -9.24 17.92 -2.79
C SER A 106 -9.10 18.14 -4.30
N ASN A 107 -8.16 17.44 -4.94
CA ASN A 107 -7.85 17.54 -6.37
C ASN A 107 -8.08 16.22 -7.15
N MET A 108 -8.78 15.27 -6.53
CA MET A 108 -9.45 14.12 -7.18
C MET A 108 -10.96 14.22 -6.94
#